data_AF-A0A2J5NEP3-F1
#
_entry.id   AF-A0A2J5NEP3-F1
#
_cell.length_a   1.000
_cell.length_b   1.000
_cell.length_c   1.000
_cell.angle_alpha   90.00
_cell.angle_beta   90.00
_cell.angle_gamma   90.00
#
_symmetry.space_group_name_H-M   'P 1'
#
loop_
_entity.id
_entity.type
_entity.pdbx_description
1 polymer ?
#
loop_
_entity_poly.entity_id
_entity_poly.type
_entity_poly.pdbx_seq_one_letter_code
_entity_poly.pdbx_strand_id
1 'polypeptide(L)'
;AGIGSDIGVGNLGTLSLSGSASRGEGDGNQFTSGYSYYGSSWGVSYQHIRRSASYDNLSTYGSTATLSRQSDQATLSLSPWGRTLGSFSIGYFDIKAEDNSRTRLLNLSWSRGLWLSSSLSLSVNRDLQEGSYASMLQVIIPFDSQTSVQLSGQRASAGQWGENISVSRSAPAEGGLGWNLAHSIGGDNYSQADLT
;
A
#
# COMPACT_ATOMS: atom_id res chain seq x y z
N ALA A 1 -22.98 -18.62 5.15
CA ALA A 1 -23.95 -17.59 4.69
C ALA A 1 -23.53 -16.23 5.25
N GLY A 2 -23.85 -15.12 4.58
CA GLY A 2 -23.48 -13.79 5.05
C GLY A 2 -24.47 -12.72 4.60
N ILE A 3 -24.50 -11.61 5.34
CA ILE A 3 -25.32 -10.43 5.10
C ILE A 3 -24.49 -9.17 5.32
N GLY A 4 -24.73 -8.13 4.52
CA GLY A 4 -24.06 -6.85 4.63
C GLY A 4 -25.00 -5.68 4.35
N SER A 5 -24.64 -4.51 4.82
CA SER A 5 -25.36 -3.26 4.59
C SER A 5 -24.38 -2.09 4.57
N ASP A 6 -24.60 -1.18 3.62
CA ASP A 6 -23.84 0.05 3.45
C ASP A 6 -24.79 1.24 3.61
N ILE A 7 -24.41 2.22 4.42
CA ILE A 7 -25.21 3.38 4.79
C ILE A 7 -24.41 4.64 4.49
N GLY A 8 -24.86 5.41 3.50
CA GLY A 8 -24.34 6.76 3.26
C GLY A 8 -24.79 7.70 4.36
N VAL A 9 -23.85 8.32 5.07
CA VAL A 9 -24.09 9.30 6.12
C VAL A 9 -24.01 10.71 5.52
N GLY A 10 -24.94 11.05 4.62
CA GLY A 10 -24.94 12.33 3.90
C GLY A 10 -23.60 12.60 3.19
N ASN A 11 -23.05 13.81 3.39
CA ASN A 11 -21.73 14.18 2.87
C ASN A 11 -20.57 13.80 3.81
N LEU A 12 -20.81 12.99 4.84
CA LEU A 12 -19.80 12.61 5.83
C LEU A 12 -19.13 11.28 5.49
N GLY A 13 -19.66 10.50 4.54
CA GLY A 13 -19.04 9.25 4.09
C GLY A 13 -20.01 8.07 4.09
N THR A 14 -19.45 6.86 4.08
CA THR A 14 -20.20 5.59 4.05
C THR A 14 -19.78 4.71 5.22
N LEU A 15 -20.76 4.23 5.98
CA LEU A 15 -20.59 3.20 6.99
C LEU A 15 -20.98 1.84 6.39
N SER A 16 -20.10 0.85 6.54
CA SER A 16 -20.29 -0.51 6.03
C SER A 16 -20.31 -1.49 7.20
N LEU A 17 -21.33 -2.35 7.27
CA LEU A 17 -21.44 -3.40 8.28
C LEU A 17 -21.76 -4.73 7.59
N SER A 18 -21.02 -5.78 7.90
CA SER A 18 -21.32 -7.12 7.40
C SER A 18 -20.99 -8.19 8.42
N GLY A 19 -21.71 -9.30 8.30
CA GLY A 19 -21.55 -10.48 9.13
C GLY A 19 -21.70 -11.74 8.29
N SER A 20 -20.82 -12.71 8.50
CA SER A 20 -20.92 -14.03 7.89
C SER A 20 -20.74 -15.14 8.93
N ALA A 21 -21.31 -16.30 8.63
CA ALA A 21 -21.17 -17.51 9.42
C ALA A 21 -20.78 -18.68 8.50
N SER A 22 -19.80 -19.47 8.94
CA SER A 22 -19.39 -20.75 8.33
C SER A 22 -20.01 -21.91 9.11
N ARG A 23 -20.34 -22.99 8.41
CA ARG A 23 -20.71 -24.30 8.98
C ARG A 23 -20.01 -25.37 8.13
N GLY A 24 -19.32 -26.31 8.76
CA GLY A 24 -18.44 -27.29 8.12
C GLY A 24 -17.50 -27.94 9.13
N GLU A 25 -16.20 -28.04 8.84
CA GLU A 25 -15.19 -28.49 9.82
C GLU A 25 -14.95 -27.47 10.95
N GLY A 26 -15.36 -26.21 10.75
CA GLY A 26 -15.36 -25.15 11.77
C GLY A 26 -16.66 -24.33 11.79
N ASP A 27 -17.26 -24.21 12.98
CA ASP A 27 -18.40 -23.31 13.25
C ASP A 27 -17.88 -21.94 13.67
N GLY A 28 -17.85 -20.98 12.75
CA GLY A 28 -17.29 -19.67 13.01
C GLY A 28 -18.15 -18.54 12.46
N ASN A 29 -17.90 -17.33 12.96
CA ASN A 29 -18.45 -16.11 12.42
C ASN A 29 -17.36 -15.10 12.10
N GLN A 30 -17.64 -14.22 11.16
CA GLN A 30 -16.87 -13.04 10.87
C GLN A 30 -17.80 -11.84 10.96
N PHE A 31 -17.32 -10.79 11.63
CA PHE A 31 -17.94 -9.47 11.61
C PHE A 31 -16.96 -8.49 10.96
N THR A 32 -17.49 -7.59 10.15
CA THR A 32 -16.72 -6.52 9.52
C THR A 32 -17.49 -5.22 9.67
N SER A 33 -16.82 -4.22 10.22
CA SER A 33 -17.30 -2.83 10.23
C SER A 33 -16.30 -1.95 9.53
N GLY A 34 -16.79 -0.95 8.82
CA GLY A 34 -15.95 -0.02 8.10
C GLY A 34 -16.58 1.35 8.00
N TYR A 35 -15.74 2.36 7.87
CA TYR A 35 -16.13 3.73 7.60
C TYR A 35 -15.18 4.28 6.55
N SER A 36 -15.72 4.96 5.55
CA SER A 36 -14.90 5.63 4.54
C SER A 36 -15.48 6.98 4.18
N TYR A 37 -14.59 7.95 3.98
CA TYR A 37 -14.92 9.27 3.49
C TYR A 37 -13.81 9.72 2.55
N TYR A 38 -14.18 10.23 1.37
CA TYR A 38 -13.24 10.74 0.39
C TYR A 38 -13.74 12.10 -0.09
N GLY A 39 -13.08 13.15 0.39
CA GLY A 39 -13.28 14.52 -0.06
C GLY A 39 -12.20 14.97 -1.05
N SER A 40 -12.29 16.23 -1.47
CA SER A 40 -11.33 16.83 -2.42
C SER A 40 -9.94 17.10 -1.83
N SER A 41 -9.86 17.36 -0.51
CA SER A 41 -8.62 17.72 0.18
C SER A 41 -8.17 16.70 1.21
N TRP A 42 -9.03 15.77 1.61
CA TRP A 42 -8.70 14.69 2.52
C TRP A 42 -9.64 13.51 2.35
N GLY A 43 -9.16 12.33 2.70
CA GLY A 43 -9.95 11.13 2.81
C GLY A 43 -9.50 10.29 4.00
N VAL A 44 -10.43 9.58 4.61
CA VAL A 44 -10.16 8.65 5.70
C VAL A 44 -10.90 7.36 5.44
N SER A 45 -10.27 6.24 5.75
CA SER A 45 -10.90 4.94 5.75
C SER A 45 -10.48 4.17 6.99
N TYR A 46 -11.44 3.53 7.63
CA TYR A 46 -11.22 2.63 8.76
C TYR A 46 -11.97 1.33 8.50
N GLN A 47 -11.36 0.20 8.82
CA GLN A 47 -11.97 -1.11 8.75
C GLN A 47 -11.54 -1.94 9.95
N HIS A 48 -12.52 -2.60 10.56
CA HIS A 48 -12.34 -3.57 11.61
C HIS A 48 -12.94 -4.90 11.16
N ILE A 49 -12.15 -5.97 11.21
CA ILE A 49 -12.59 -7.34 10.96
C ILE A 49 -12.30 -8.14 12.21
N ARG A 50 -13.29 -8.90 12.67
CA ARG A 50 -13.12 -9.88 13.73
C ARG A 50 -13.65 -11.23 13.27
N ARG A 51 -12.84 -12.27 13.43
CA ARG A 51 -13.16 -13.65 13.10
C ARG A 51 -13.07 -14.52 14.35
N SER A 52 -14.02 -15.43 14.47
CA SER A 52 -13.91 -16.52 15.44
C SER A 52 -12.78 -17.48 15.06
N ALA A 53 -12.19 -18.14 16.05
CA ALA A 53 -11.09 -19.08 15.87
C ALA A 53 -11.43 -20.25 14.92
N SER A 54 -12.69 -20.62 14.87
CA SER A 54 -13.26 -21.73 14.08
C SER A 54 -13.86 -21.27 12.74
N TYR A 55 -13.60 -20.03 12.30
CA TYR A 55 -14.07 -19.54 11.01
C TYR A 55 -13.15 -20.01 9.88
N ASP A 56 -13.74 -20.72 8.91
CA ASP A 56 -13.05 -21.26 7.76
C ASP A 56 -13.75 -20.80 6.46
N ASN A 57 -12.98 -20.52 5.41
CA ASN A 57 -13.50 -20.06 4.12
C ASN A 57 -13.17 -21.07 3.01
N LEU A 58 -13.92 -21.06 1.92
CA LEU A 58 -13.69 -21.95 0.78
C LEU A 58 -12.29 -21.75 0.14
N SER A 59 -11.64 -20.59 0.37
CA SER A 59 -10.26 -20.31 -0.07
C SER A 59 -9.17 -21.01 0.76
N THR A 60 -9.52 -21.56 1.93
CA THR A 60 -8.62 -22.34 2.80
C THR A 60 -8.88 -23.85 2.69
N TYR A 61 -9.80 -24.26 1.82
CA TYR A 61 -10.07 -25.67 1.52
C TYR A 61 -8.81 -26.35 0.94
N GLY A 62 -8.11 -27.11 1.80
CA GLY A 62 -6.87 -27.82 1.45
C GLY A 62 -5.56 -27.04 1.66
N SER A 63 -5.58 -25.91 2.37
CA SER A 63 -4.38 -25.11 2.67
C SER A 63 -4.17 -24.97 4.18
N THR A 64 -2.91 -25.07 4.64
CA THR A 64 -2.48 -24.81 6.02
C THR A 64 -2.52 -23.33 6.42
N ALA A 65 -3.13 -22.46 5.59
CA ALA A 65 -3.18 -21.03 5.79
C ALA A 65 -4.23 -20.65 6.84
N THR A 66 -3.76 -20.14 7.97
CA THR A 66 -4.60 -19.70 9.08
C THR A 66 -5.16 -18.31 8.82
N LEU A 67 -6.47 -18.13 9.00
CA LEU A 67 -7.14 -16.84 8.81
C LEU A 67 -6.90 -15.93 10.02
N SER A 68 -6.64 -14.64 9.78
CA SER A 68 -6.46 -13.67 10.87
C SER A 68 -7.73 -13.54 11.73
N ARG A 69 -7.55 -13.62 13.05
CA ARG A 69 -8.58 -13.48 14.10
C ARG A 69 -9.11 -12.06 14.22
N GLN A 70 -8.26 -11.06 14.04
CA GLN A 70 -8.65 -9.66 14.12
C GLN A 70 -7.77 -8.83 13.19
N SER A 71 -8.37 -7.88 12.47
CA SER A 71 -7.66 -6.91 11.64
C SER A 71 -8.28 -5.53 11.81
N ASP A 72 -7.46 -4.57 12.19
CA ASP A 72 -7.77 -3.15 12.26
C ASP A 72 -6.92 -2.41 11.23
N GLN A 73 -7.55 -1.69 10.32
CA GLN A 73 -6.88 -0.95 9.26
C GLN A 73 -7.42 0.47 9.22
N ALA A 74 -6.55 1.45 9.36
CA ALA A 74 -6.89 2.87 9.25
C ALA A 74 -5.99 3.53 8.21
N THR A 75 -6.54 4.38 7.36
CA THR A 75 -5.77 5.18 6.41
C THR A 75 -6.32 6.59 6.38
N LEU A 76 -5.44 7.57 6.40
CA LEU A 76 -5.76 8.98 6.25
C LEU A 76 -4.89 9.53 5.12
N SER A 77 -5.54 10.14 4.14
CA SER A 77 -4.90 10.81 3.01
C SER A 77 -5.24 12.29 3.04
N LEU A 78 -4.25 13.15 2.90
CA LEU A 78 -4.35 14.61 2.97
C LEU A 78 -3.70 15.20 1.73
N SER A 79 -4.45 15.99 0.97
CA SER A 79 -3.97 16.79 -0.15
C SER A 79 -4.39 18.26 0.01
N PRO A 80 -4.06 18.90 1.16
CA PRO A 80 -4.68 20.16 1.58
C PRO A 80 -4.40 21.33 0.63
N TRP A 81 -3.34 21.23 -0.18
CA TRP A 81 -3.01 22.18 -1.25
C TRP A 81 -2.28 21.42 -2.36
N GLY A 82 -3.03 20.67 -3.19
CA GLY A 82 -2.54 19.64 -4.14
C GLY A 82 -1.39 19.99 -5.11
N ARG A 83 -0.84 21.22 -5.08
CA ARG A 83 0.41 21.61 -5.77
C ARG A 83 1.50 22.15 -4.83
N THR A 84 1.16 22.73 -3.68
CA THR A 84 2.11 23.44 -2.82
C THR A 84 2.78 22.51 -1.81
N LEU A 85 2.00 21.70 -1.10
CA LEU A 85 2.51 20.75 -0.10
C LEU A 85 2.51 19.30 -0.60
N GLY A 86 1.83 19.02 -1.73
CA GLY A 86 1.66 17.67 -2.23
C GLY A 86 0.58 16.89 -1.47
N SER A 87 0.70 15.56 -1.51
CA SER A 87 -0.20 14.60 -0.88
C SER A 87 0.54 13.82 0.19
N PHE A 88 -0.03 13.75 1.38
CA PHE A 88 0.44 12.94 2.50
C PHE A 88 -0.55 11.80 2.72
N SER A 89 -0.08 10.61 3.01
CA SER A 89 -0.93 9.52 3.49
C SER A 89 -0.27 8.79 4.64
N ILE A 90 -1.07 8.41 5.64
CA ILE A 90 -0.67 7.57 6.75
C ILE A 90 -1.61 6.38 6.81
N GLY A 91 -1.06 5.18 6.90
CA GLY A 91 -1.76 3.92 7.10
C GLY A 91 -1.31 3.25 8.39
N TYR A 92 -2.25 2.65 9.10
CA TYR A 92 -2.01 1.83 10.27
C TYR A 92 -2.73 0.50 10.11
N PHE A 93 -2.00 -0.60 10.29
CA PHE A 93 -2.50 -1.96 10.12
C PHE A 93 -2.13 -2.76 11.37
N ASP A 94 -3.12 -3.31 12.05
CA ASP A 94 -2.94 -4.17 13.21
C ASP A 94 -3.67 -5.47 12.96
N ILE A 95 -2.89 -6.52 12.72
CA ILE A 95 -3.37 -7.84 12.33
C ILE A 95 -2.97 -8.82 13.39
N LYS A 96 -3.95 -9.52 13.96
CA LYS A 96 -3.75 -10.65 14.86
C LYS A 96 -4.06 -11.93 14.11
N ALA A 97 -3.06 -12.79 13.96
CA ALA A 97 -3.21 -14.10 13.33
C ALA A 97 -3.91 -15.10 14.26
N GLU A 98 -4.19 -16.29 13.76
CA GLU A 98 -4.89 -17.34 14.52
C GLU A 98 -4.08 -17.83 15.73
N ASP A 99 -2.77 -17.98 15.55
CA ASP A 99 -1.79 -18.37 16.57
C ASP A 99 -1.54 -17.30 17.64
N ASN A 100 -2.33 -16.21 17.64
CA ASN A 100 -2.19 -15.01 18.45
C ASN A 100 -0.94 -14.17 18.18
N SER A 101 -0.14 -14.48 17.16
CA SER A 101 0.87 -13.53 16.70
C SER A 101 0.19 -12.25 16.23
N ARG A 102 0.82 -11.12 16.52
CA ARG A 102 0.29 -9.80 16.19
C ARG A 102 1.33 -9.10 15.35
N THR A 103 0.90 -8.50 14.26
CA THR A 103 1.70 -7.71 13.33
C THR A 103 1.11 -6.31 13.30
N ARG A 104 1.92 -5.30 13.63
CA ARG A 104 1.50 -3.90 13.66
C ARG A 104 2.38 -3.11 12.71
N LEU A 105 1.80 -2.59 11.64
CA LEU A 105 2.50 -1.88 10.58
C LEU A 105 2.01 -0.45 10.49
N LEU A 106 2.94 0.48 10.32
CA LEU A 106 2.66 1.89 10.07
C LEU A 106 3.29 2.26 8.72
N ASN A 107 2.46 2.72 7.78
CA ASN A 107 2.87 3.23 6.50
C ASN A 107 2.74 4.75 6.50
N LEU A 108 3.76 5.44 6.03
CA LEU A 108 3.76 6.88 5.77
C LEU A 108 4.17 7.06 4.33
N SER A 109 3.46 7.90 3.60
CA SER A 109 3.86 8.32 2.28
C SER A 109 3.61 9.81 2.09
N TRP A 110 4.48 10.42 1.31
CA TRP A 110 4.36 11.80 0.89
C TRP A 110 4.78 11.89 -0.56
N SER A 111 4.02 12.59 -1.39
CA SER A 111 4.40 12.85 -2.77
C SER A 111 4.06 14.27 -3.18
N ARG A 112 4.86 14.82 -4.10
CA ARG A 112 4.70 16.19 -4.57
C ARG A 112 5.19 16.33 -6.01
N GLY A 113 4.42 17.04 -6.82
CA GLY A 113 4.88 17.56 -8.11
C GLY A 113 5.87 18.72 -7.94
N LEU A 114 6.96 18.67 -8.69
CA LEU A 114 8.03 19.67 -8.77
C LEU A 114 7.93 20.44 -10.11
N TRP A 115 8.99 21.16 -10.49
CA TRP A 115 9.08 21.85 -11.78
C TRP A 115 9.23 20.85 -12.94
N LEU A 116 8.98 21.29 -14.17
CA LEU A 116 9.15 20.48 -15.39
C LEU A 116 8.42 19.11 -15.34
N SER A 117 7.22 19.07 -14.74
CA SER A 117 6.45 17.84 -14.55
C SER A 117 7.17 16.74 -13.76
N SER A 118 8.23 17.08 -13.03
CA SER A 118 8.95 16.15 -12.16
C SER A 118 8.12 15.84 -10.91
N SER A 119 8.37 14.69 -10.28
CA SER A 119 7.68 14.30 -9.05
C SER A 119 8.66 13.75 -8.03
N LEU A 120 8.42 14.06 -6.76
CA LEU A 120 9.14 13.54 -5.61
C LEU A 120 8.18 12.71 -4.76
N SER A 121 8.62 11.53 -4.34
CA SER A 121 7.86 10.62 -3.48
C SER A 121 8.75 10.10 -2.37
N LEU A 122 8.25 10.08 -1.15
CA LEU A 122 8.87 9.49 0.03
C LEU A 122 7.88 8.49 0.63
N SER A 123 8.36 7.32 1.01
CA SER A 123 7.59 6.35 1.78
C SER A 123 8.42 5.79 2.93
N VAL A 124 7.76 5.51 4.04
CA VAL A 124 8.34 4.89 5.22
C VAL A 124 7.35 3.84 5.72
N ASN A 125 7.84 2.63 5.91
CA ASN A 125 7.09 1.51 6.46
C ASN A 125 7.77 1.09 7.75
N ARG A 126 7.03 0.99 8.85
CA ARG A 126 7.56 0.59 10.14
C ARG A 126 6.79 -0.59 10.69
N ASP A 127 7.52 -1.63 11.07
CA ASP A 127 7.00 -2.68 11.93
C ASP A 127 7.11 -2.22 13.39
N LEU A 128 5.98 -2.13 14.06
CA LEU A 128 5.88 -1.69 15.45
C LEU A 128 6.07 -2.84 16.45
N GLN A 129 6.15 -4.08 15.98
CA GLN A 129 6.46 -5.27 16.79
C GLN A 129 7.94 -5.53 16.81
N GLU A 130 8.56 -5.63 15.64
CA GLU A 130 10.00 -5.84 15.51
C GLU A 130 10.79 -4.54 15.69
N GLY A 131 10.13 -3.38 15.55
CA GLY A 131 10.76 -2.08 15.61
C GLY A 131 11.57 -1.73 14.35
N SER A 132 11.59 -2.60 13.34
CA SER A 132 12.28 -2.42 12.07
C SER A 132 11.52 -1.42 11.19
N TYR A 133 12.25 -0.75 10.28
CA TYR A 133 11.62 0.15 9.31
C TYR A 133 12.33 0.09 7.97
N ALA A 134 11.56 0.21 6.90
CA ALA A 134 12.03 0.44 5.56
C ALA A 134 11.62 1.84 5.11
N SER A 135 12.44 2.49 4.29
CA SER A 135 12.13 3.79 3.72
C SER A 135 12.59 3.88 2.28
N MET A 136 11.88 4.62 1.45
CA MET A 136 12.23 4.84 0.05
C MET A 136 11.94 6.29 -0.33
N LEU A 137 12.92 6.94 -0.92
CA LEU A 137 12.80 8.23 -1.58
C LEU A 137 12.96 8.02 -3.08
N GLN A 138 12.09 8.62 -3.89
CA GLN A 138 12.14 8.52 -5.34
C GLN A 138 11.87 9.89 -5.98
N VAL A 139 12.68 10.24 -6.97
CA VAL A 139 12.51 11.40 -7.83
C VAL A 139 12.34 10.91 -9.26
N ILE A 140 11.33 11.39 -9.96
CA ILE A 140 11.09 11.09 -11.38
C ILE A 140 11.15 12.41 -12.14
N ILE A 141 11.96 12.46 -13.19
CA ILE A 141 12.17 13.61 -14.05
C ILE A 141 11.89 13.19 -15.50
N PRO A 142 10.73 13.56 -16.07
CA PRO A 142 10.48 13.37 -17.49
C PRO A 142 11.30 14.38 -18.31
N PHE A 143 12.05 13.91 -19.30
CA PHE A 143 12.79 14.75 -20.24
C PHE A 143 11.95 15.12 -21.45
N ASP A 144 11.15 14.16 -21.93
CA ASP A 144 10.21 14.33 -23.03
C ASP A 144 8.96 13.45 -22.78
N SER A 145 8.08 13.33 -23.77
CA SER A 145 6.84 12.54 -23.67
C SER A 145 7.04 11.03 -23.50
N GLN A 146 8.25 10.54 -23.79
CA GLN A 146 8.61 9.12 -23.84
C GLN A 146 9.79 8.79 -22.92
N THR A 147 10.65 9.75 -22.60
CA THR A 147 11.90 9.57 -21.86
C THR A 147 11.78 10.10 -20.43
N SER A 148 12.15 9.28 -19.44
CA SER A 148 12.20 9.67 -18.04
C SER A 148 13.46 9.13 -17.34
N VAL A 149 13.95 9.89 -16.36
CA VAL A 149 14.97 9.45 -15.42
C VAL A 149 14.34 9.31 -14.04
N GLN A 150 14.67 8.22 -13.35
CA GLN A 150 14.22 7.94 -12.01
C GLN A 150 15.45 7.75 -11.12
N LEU A 151 15.47 8.47 -10.01
CA LEU A 151 16.47 8.37 -8.97
C LEU A 151 15.76 7.86 -7.72
N SER A 152 16.24 6.79 -7.12
CA SER A 152 15.67 6.28 -5.88
C SER A 152 16.74 5.91 -4.87
N GLY A 153 16.52 6.27 -3.62
CA GLY A 153 17.30 5.81 -2.48
C GLY A 153 16.39 5.08 -1.51
N GLN A 154 16.81 3.91 -1.05
CA GLN A 154 16.04 3.09 -0.13
C GLN A 154 16.89 2.54 1.00
N ARG A 155 16.21 2.29 2.12
CA ARG A 155 16.72 1.54 3.26
C ARG A 155 15.79 0.36 3.49
N ALA A 156 16.32 -0.85 3.46
CA ALA A 156 15.57 -2.06 3.80
C ALA A 156 15.41 -2.21 5.32
N SER A 157 14.43 -3.00 5.75
CA SER A 157 14.16 -3.26 7.18
C SER A 157 15.35 -3.87 7.92
N ALA A 158 16.19 -4.67 7.24
CA ALA A 158 17.42 -5.23 7.79
C ALA A 158 18.60 -4.23 7.79
N GLY A 159 18.38 -3.00 7.33
CA GLY A 159 19.30 -1.89 7.45
C GLY A 159 20.27 -1.69 6.30
N GLN A 160 20.16 -2.48 5.22
CA GLN A 160 20.88 -2.24 3.98
C GLN A 160 20.36 -0.96 3.33
N TRP A 161 21.29 -0.18 2.77
CA TRP A 161 20.97 0.97 1.93
C TRP A 161 21.18 0.59 0.47
N GLY A 162 20.32 1.11 -0.40
CA GLY A 162 20.42 0.95 -1.84
C GLY A 162 20.10 2.25 -2.54
N GLU A 163 20.86 2.57 -3.57
CA GLU A 163 20.64 3.73 -4.43
C GLU A 163 20.56 3.23 -5.86
N ASN A 164 19.55 3.65 -6.59
CA ASN A 164 19.33 3.24 -7.97
C ASN A 164 19.07 4.47 -8.84
N ILE A 165 19.67 4.47 -10.02
CA ILE A 165 19.35 5.35 -11.11
C ILE A 165 18.82 4.51 -12.27
N SER A 166 17.70 4.91 -12.84
CA SER A 166 17.21 4.33 -14.08
C SER A 166 16.82 5.39 -15.08
N VAL A 167 17.05 5.08 -16.35
CA VAL A 167 16.68 5.88 -17.50
C VAL A 167 15.84 4.99 -18.39
N SER A 168 14.64 5.43 -18.72
CA SER A 168 13.73 4.66 -19.54
C SER A 168 13.14 5.51 -20.65
N ARG A 169 12.93 4.88 -21.80
CA ARG A 169 12.17 5.41 -22.91
C ARG A 169 11.05 4.45 -23.26
N SER A 170 9.81 4.91 -23.17
CA SER A 170 8.65 4.13 -23.61
C SER A 170 8.59 4.03 -25.13
N ALA A 171 8.11 2.89 -25.64
CA ALA A 171 7.89 2.71 -27.07
C ALA A 171 6.81 3.71 -27.57
N PRO A 172 7.03 4.41 -28.70
CA PRO A 172 6.03 5.29 -29.29
C PRO A 172 4.77 4.51 -29.70
N ALA A 173 3.59 5.14 -29.54
CA ALA A 173 2.31 4.54 -29.94
C ALA A 173 2.20 4.28 -31.46
N GLU A 174 2.96 5.02 -32.27
CA GLU A 174 3.04 4.87 -33.73
C GLU A 174 3.93 3.69 -34.17
N GLY A 175 4.48 2.95 -33.21
CA GLY A 175 5.46 1.88 -33.43
C GLY A 175 6.88 2.37 -33.17
N GLY A 176 7.68 1.50 -32.55
CA GLY A 176 9.07 1.77 -32.22
C GLY A 176 9.58 0.89 -31.09
N LEU A 177 10.85 1.10 -30.72
CA LEU A 177 11.51 0.38 -29.64
C LEU A 177 11.50 1.22 -28.36
N GLY A 178 11.12 0.60 -27.25
CA GLY A 178 11.34 1.08 -25.90
C GLY A 178 12.60 0.47 -25.29
N TRP A 179 13.19 1.16 -24.32
CA TRP A 179 14.34 0.64 -23.59
C TRP A 179 14.35 1.13 -22.14
N ASN A 180 14.96 0.35 -21.26
CA ASN A 180 15.21 0.72 -19.87
C ASN A 180 16.66 0.36 -19.52
N LEU A 181 17.37 1.31 -18.91
CA LEU A 181 18.69 1.11 -18.33
C LEU A 181 18.62 1.47 -16.86
N ALA A 182 18.98 0.55 -15.97
CA ALA A 182 19.01 0.77 -14.52
C ALA A 182 20.38 0.40 -13.95
N HIS A 183 20.84 1.16 -12.97
CA HIS A 183 22.12 0.95 -12.30
C HIS A 183 21.98 1.18 -10.79
N SER A 184 22.42 0.20 -10.01
CA SER A 184 22.48 0.26 -8.55
C SER A 184 23.83 0.81 -8.11
N ILE A 185 23.83 2.03 -7.54
CA ILE A 185 25.02 2.77 -7.09
C ILE A 185 25.42 2.33 -5.67
N GLY A 186 24.44 2.00 -4.83
CA GLY A 186 24.64 1.62 -3.42
C GLY A 186 24.12 0.22 -3.12
N GLY A 187 24.84 -0.54 -2.29
CA GLY A 187 24.55 -1.96 -1.99
C GLY A 187 25.29 -2.90 -2.95
N ASP A 188 24.59 -3.87 -3.53
CA ASP A 188 25.14 -4.74 -4.57
C ASP A 188 25.18 -3.98 -5.91
N ASN A 189 26.38 -3.86 -6.47
CA ASN A 189 26.60 -3.17 -7.74
C ASN A 189 26.04 -4.01 -8.90
N TYR A 190 24.89 -3.61 -9.43
CA TYR A 190 24.19 -4.33 -10.47
C TYR A 190 23.64 -3.36 -11.52
N SER A 191 23.75 -3.75 -12.78
CA SER A 191 23.23 -2.98 -13.92
C SER A 191 22.28 -3.86 -14.72
N GLN A 192 21.16 -3.30 -15.13
CA GLN A 192 20.13 -3.97 -15.94
C GLN A 192 19.85 -3.16 -17.20
N ALA A 193 19.62 -3.88 -18.31
CA ALA A 193 19.23 -3.30 -19.58
C ALA A 193 18.15 -4.15 -20.22
N ASP A 194 17.01 -3.56 -20.53
CA ASP A 194 15.86 -4.22 -21.16
C ASP A 194 15.42 -3.46 -22.42
N LEU A 195 14.92 -4.21 -23.40
CA LEU A 195 14.41 -3.72 -24.68
C LEU A 195 13.00 -4.26 -24.89
N THR A 196 12.07 -3.41 -25.30
CA THR A 196 10.65 -3.76 -25.53
C THR A 196 10.17 -3.27 -26.88
#